data_AF-A0AB39WAT9-F1
#
_entry.id   AF-A0AB39WAT9-F1
#
_cell.length_a   1.000
_cell.length_b   1.000
_cell.length_c   1.000
_cell.angle_alpha   90.00
_cell.angle_beta   90.00
_cell.angle_gamma   90.00
#
_symmetry.space_group_name_H-M   'P 1'
#
loop_
_entity.id
_entity.type
_entity.pdbx_description
1 polymer ?
#
loop_
_entity_poly.entity_id
_entity_poly.type
_entity_poly.pdbx_seq_one_letter_code
_entity_poly.pdbx_strand_id
1 'polypeptide(L)'
;MKNLLLFIIAVLFCSGVEAQDNKMQKEKMHDAKMAQMKEYLKMKDGKVMMMKEGKMMMMNKEMTLSNGTVVAPNGMMKMKNGQSMMMKNGEMMNMQGMMMKNYVKMKDGKMMMIKEGNMMMMDKEMKMSNGAMVSPNGMVKMKNGKTMMMKNGEKMDMDGMMMEKMEMKKDKK
;
A
#
# COMPACT_ATOMS: atom_id res chain seq x y z
N MET A 1 65.66 -1.18 -37.16
CA MET A 1 65.65 0.26 -37.53
C MET A 1 65.15 0.40 -38.96
N LYS A 2 64.34 1.45 -39.21
CA LYS A 2 63.70 1.93 -40.46
C LYS A 2 62.17 1.79 -40.41
N ASN A 3 61.47 2.79 -39.85
CA ASN A 3 60.75 3.89 -40.53
C ASN A 3 59.24 3.54 -40.57
N LEU A 4 58.25 4.41 -40.41
CA LEU A 4 58.11 5.81 -40.02
C LEU A 4 56.58 6.05 -39.90
N LEU A 5 56.18 6.93 -39.00
CA LEU A 5 54.83 7.47 -38.75
C LEU A 5 53.93 7.70 -39.98
N LEU A 6 52.61 7.50 -39.84
CA LEU A 6 51.60 8.58 -39.82
C LEU A 6 50.16 8.11 -39.54
N PHE A 7 49.43 9.00 -38.84
CA PHE A 7 48.10 8.94 -38.23
C PHE A 7 46.94 8.96 -39.24
N ILE A 8 45.80 8.28 -38.92
CA ILE A 8 44.44 8.88 -38.99
C ILE A 8 43.57 8.29 -37.87
N ILE A 9 43.06 9.19 -37.02
CA ILE A 9 42.02 8.94 -36.01
C ILE A 9 40.66 8.98 -36.72
N ALA A 10 39.83 7.97 -36.52
CA ALA A 10 38.38 8.07 -36.72
C ALA A 10 37.67 7.52 -35.48
N VAL A 11 37.31 8.42 -34.59
CA VAL A 11 36.33 8.20 -33.53
C VAL A 11 34.95 8.23 -34.19
N LEU A 12 34.15 7.18 -34.00
CA LEU A 12 32.69 7.29 -33.89
C LEU A 12 32.08 5.99 -33.31
N PHE A 13 31.59 6.11 -32.07
CA PHE A 13 30.37 5.55 -31.46
C PHE A 13 29.59 4.50 -32.30
N CYS A 14 29.02 3.42 -31.76
CA CYS A 14 28.46 3.22 -30.42
C CYS A 14 28.31 1.70 -30.17
N SER A 15 28.50 1.29 -28.93
CA SER A 15 28.26 -0.06 -28.43
C SER A 15 26.83 -0.53 -28.69
N GLY A 16 26.66 -1.53 -29.56
CA GLY A 16 25.49 -2.39 -29.55
C GLY A 16 25.59 -3.38 -28.40
N VAL A 17 24.93 -3.08 -27.28
CA VAL A 17 24.60 -4.11 -26.28
C VAL A 17 23.34 -4.78 -26.78
N GLU A 18 23.50 -5.93 -27.43
CA GLU A 18 22.39 -6.84 -27.67
C GLU A 18 21.98 -7.42 -26.31
N ALA A 19 20.92 -6.83 -25.75
CA ALA A 19 20.26 -7.32 -24.56
C ALA A 19 19.72 -8.71 -24.85
N GLN A 20 20.40 -9.75 -24.32
CA GLN A 20 19.89 -11.10 -24.31
C GLN A 20 18.66 -11.15 -23.40
N ASP A 21 17.52 -11.06 -24.07
CA ASP A 21 16.23 -11.70 -23.83
C ASP A 21 16.17 -12.56 -22.56
N ASN A 22 16.06 -11.88 -21.42
CA ASN A 22 15.73 -12.52 -20.17
C ASN A 22 14.23 -12.81 -20.24
N LYS A 23 13.88 -14.00 -20.75
CA LYS A 23 12.54 -14.57 -20.65
C LYS A 23 12.11 -14.46 -19.20
N MET A 24 11.34 -13.42 -18.89
CA MET A 24 10.59 -13.29 -17.66
C MET A 24 9.71 -14.53 -17.59
N GLN A 25 10.18 -15.51 -16.82
CA GLN A 25 9.32 -16.55 -16.31
C GLN A 25 8.18 -15.78 -15.66
N LYS A 26 7.01 -15.89 -16.29
CA LYS A 26 5.73 -15.53 -15.72
C LYS A 26 5.51 -16.53 -14.60
N GLU A 27 6.23 -16.33 -13.49
CA GLU A 27 5.93 -16.99 -12.24
C GLU A 27 4.52 -16.56 -11.90
N LYS A 28 3.61 -17.49 -12.17
CA LYS A 28 2.27 -17.50 -11.63
C LYS A 28 2.46 -17.29 -10.12
N MET A 29 2.08 -16.11 -9.63
CA MET A 29 1.96 -15.84 -8.20
C MET A 29 0.83 -16.72 -7.66
N HIS A 30 1.11 -18.00 -7.47
CA HIS A 30 0.31 -18.87 -6.64
C HIS A 30 0.66 -18.56 -5.18
N ASP A 31 -0.38 -18.28 -4.40
CA ASP A 31 -0.43 -18.40 -2.95
C ASP A 31 0.33 -17.38 -2.09
N ALA A 32 0.25 -16.09 -2.46
CA ALA A 32 0.07 -15.10 -1.40
C ALA A 32 -1.32 -15.34 -0.80
N LYS A 33 -1.40 -16.11 0.29
CA LYS A 33 -2.61 -16.36 1.08
C LYS A 33 -3.27 -15.01 1.41
N MET A 34 -4.19 -14.57 0.55
CA MET A 34 -4.92 -13.32 0.72
C MET A 34 -5.74 -13.49 2.00
N ALA A 35 -5.38 -12.78 3.06
CA ALA A 35 -6.28 -12.61 4.18
C ALA A 35 -7.45 -11.75 3.69
N GLN A 36 -8.49 -12.38 3.14
CA GLN A 36 -9.73 -11.71 2.78
C GLN A 36 -10.29 -11.07 4.06
N MET A 37 -10.53 -9.76 4.01
CA MET A 37 -11.30 -9.12 5.06
C MET A 37 -12.75 -9.55 4.99
N LYS A 38 -13.31 -9.90 6.16
CA LYS A 38 -14.64 -10.49 6.26
C LYS A 38 -15.74 -9.53 5.81
N GLU A 39 -15.71 -8.27 6.26
CA GLU A 39 -16.70 -7.25 5.90
C GLU A 39 -16.12 -5.83 6.00
N TYR A 40 -16.44 -4.95 5.04
CA TYR A 40 -16.05 -3.54 5.04
C TYR A 40 -16.95 -2.67 4.17
N LEU A 41 -16.93 -1.36 4.42
CA LEU A 41 -17.51 -0.33 3.57
C LEU A 41 -16.41 0.30 2.72
N LYS A 42 -16.69 0.61 1.46
CA LYS A 42 -15.79 1.28 0.51
C LYS A 42 -16.55 2.37 -0.23
N MET A 43 -16.00 3.57 -0.26
CA MET A 43 -16.54 4.64 -1.10
C MET A 43 -16.02 4.47 -2.53
N LYS A 44 -16.91 4.36 -3.50
CA LYS A 44 -16.58 4.22 -4.92
C LYS A 44 -17.56 5.03 -5.76
N ASP A 45 -17.03 5.92 -6.59
CA ASP A 45 -17.82 6.73 -7.54
C ASP A 45 -18.99 7.47 -6.87
N GLY A 46 -18.76 8.04 -5.68
CA GLY A 46 -19.79 8.78 -4.94
C GLY A 46 -20.80 7.90 -4.19
N LYS A 47 -20.61 6.58 -4.17
CA LYS A 47 -21.51 5.62 -3.52
C LYS A 47 -20.76 4.70 -2.57
N VAL A 48 -21.39 4.41 -1.44
CA VAL A 48 -20.86 3.43 -0.49
C VAL A 48 -21.21 2.03 -0.98
N MET A 49 -20.17 1.22 -1.17
CA MET A 49 -20.25 -0.21 -1.43
C MET A 49 -19.95 -0.97 -0.14
N MET A 50 -20.68 -2.04 0.13
CA MET A 50 -20.44 -2.97 1.22
C MET A 50 -19.87 -4.27 0.66
N MET A 51 -18.72 -4.68 1.16
CA MET A 51 -18.20 -6.03 1.02
C MET A 51 -18.79 -6.88 2.16
N LYS A 52 -19.58 -7.89 1.82
CA LYS A 52 -20.13 -8.84 2.79
C LYS A 52 -20.16 -10.24 2.17
N GLU A 53 -19.66 -11.22 2.90
CA GLU A 53 -19.64 -12.63 2.46
C GLU A 53 -19.03 -12.82 1.05
N GLY A 54 -17.95 -12.08 0.75
CA GLY A 54 -17.29 -12.17 -0.55
C GLY A 54 -18.05 -11.51 -1.71
N LYS A 55 -19.19 -10.84 -1.45
CA LYS A 55 -19.93 -10.05 -2.45
C LYS A 55 -19.83 -8.56 -2.16
N MET A 56 -19.62 -7.77 -3.21
CA MET A 56 -19.66 -6.31 -3.15
C MET A 56 -21.05 -5.82 -3.57
N MET A 57 -21.75 -5.10 -2.71
CA MET A 57 -23.13 -4.63 -2.91
C MET A 57 -23.21 -3.13 -2.69
N MET A 58 -24.04 -2.42 -3.44
CA MET A 58 -24.28 -1.00 -3.20
C MET A 58 -25.14 -0.81 -1.96
N MET A 59 -24.78 0.13 -1.11
CA MET A 59 -25.56 0.50 0.06
C MET A 59 -26.66 1.48 -0.35
N ASN A 60 -27.92 1.16 -0.02
CA ASN A 60 -29.09 1.96 -0.42
C ASN A 60 -29.79 2.65 0.76
N LYS A 61 -29.40 2.32 1.99
CA LYS A 61 -29.94 2.88 3.23
C LYS A 61 -28.79 3.23 4.16
N GLU A 62 -29.04 4.11 5.11
CA GLU A 62 -28.07 4.37 6.17
C GLU A 62 -27.77 3.10 6.97
N MET A 63 -26.54 3.01 7.45
CA MET A 63 -26.08 1.92 8.30
C MET A 63 -25.43 2.45 9.56
N THR A 64 -25.87 1.97 10.72
CA THR A 64 -25.20 2.21 12.00
C THR A 64 -24.16 1.13 12.25
N LEU A 65 -22.90 1.54 12.43
CA LEU A 65 -21.77 0.68 12.75
C LEU A 65 -21.67 0.42 14.26
N SER A 66 -20.84 -0.54 14.67
CA SER A 66 -20.77 -0.96 16.08
C SER A 66 -20.27 0.14 17.03
N ASN A 67 -19.52 1.13 16.52
CA ASN A 67 -19.08 2.29 17.31
C ASN A 67 -20.13 3.43 17.38
N GLY A 68 -21.32 3.23 16.82
CA GLY A 68 -22.40 4.22 16.76
C GLY A 68 -22.26 5.25 15.63
N THR A 69 -21.29 5.07 14.73
CA THR A 69 -21.20 5.88 13.51
C THR A 69 -22.31 5.47 12.54
N VAL A 70 -23.07 6.44 12.03
CA VAL A 70 -24.05 6.24 10.97
C VAL A 70 -23.41 6.61 9.64
N VAL A 71 -23.44 5.70 8.67
CA VAL A 71 -22.92 5.91 7.32
C VAL A 71 -24.07 5.95 6.32
N ALA A 72 -24.17 7.02 5.54
CA ALA A 72 -25.16 7.18 4.50
C ALA A 72 -24.67 6.63 3.14
N PRO A 73 -25.58 6.25 2.22
CA PRO A 73 -25.25 5.74 0.88
C PRO A 73 -24.30 6.63 0.05
N ASN A 74 -24.32 7.94 0.30
CA ASN A 74 -23.48 8.93 -0.38
C ASN A 74 -22.11 9.12 0.28
N GLY A 75 -21.77 8.37 1.33
CA GLY A 75 -20.49 8.48 2.02
C GLY A 75 -20.45 9.48 3.18
N MET A 76 -21.55 10.17 3.48
CA MET A 76 -21.63 10.99 4.69
C MET A 76 -21.62 10.08 5.92
N MET A 77 -20.76 10.38 6.88
CA MET A 77 -20.65 9.68 8.14
C MET A 77 -20.96 10.62 9.30
N LYS A 78 -21.84 10.21 10.20
CA LYS A 78 -22.13 10.90 11.45
C LYS A 78 -21.64 10.05 12.61
N MET A 79 -20.58 10.52 13.27
CA MET A 79 -19.99 9.85 14.43
C MET A 79 -20.91 9.95 15.65
N LYS A 80 -20.71 9.05 16.62
CA LYS A 80 -21.48 9.04 17.88
C LYS A 80 -21.41 10.36 18.66
N ASN A 81 -20.31 11.09 18.56
CA ASN A 81 -20.13 12.41 19.19
C ASN A 81 -20.79 13.57 18.41
N GLY A 82 -21.52 13.29 17.33
CA GLY A 82 -22.18 14.27 16.48
C GLY A 82 -21.32 14.86 15.37
N GLN A 83 -19.99 14.63 15.37
CA GLN A 83 -19.12 15.07 14.28
C GLN A 83 -19.48 14.36 12.98
N SER A 84 -19.40 15.09 11.88
CA SER A 84 -19.66 14.55 10.54
C SER A 84 -18.42 14.62 9.66
N MET A 85 -18.20 13.60 8.86
CA MET A 85 -17.14 13.54 7.85
C MET A 85 -17.67 12.92 6.56
N MET A 86 -17.03 13.22 5.44
CA MET A 86 -17.36 12.62 4.14
C MET A 86 -16.27 11.62 3.77
N MET A 87 -16.65 10.38 3.46
CA MET A 87 -15.73 9.42 2.87
C MET A 87 -15.28 9.90 1.49
N LYS A 88 -13.98 9.83 1.21
CA LYS A 88 -13.43 10.09 -0.11
C LYS A 88 -13.45 8.82 -0.95
N ASN A 89 -13.56 8.95 -2.27
CA ASN A 89 -13.46 7.80 -3.17
C ASN A 89 -12.18 6.99 -2.90
N GLY A 90 -12.32 5.68 -2.79
CA GLY A 90 -11.25 4.75 -2.46
C GLY A 90 -11.04 4.52 -0.97
N GLU A 91 -11.55 5.38 -0.09
CA GLU A 91 -11.50 5.14 1.35
C GLU A 91 -12.38 3.96 1.74
N MET A 92 -11.92 3.20 2.72
CA MET A 92 -12.69 2.10 3.31
C MET A 92 -12.74 2.22 4.82
N MET A 93 -13.72 1.53 5.37
CA MET A 93 -14.01 1.48 6.78
C MET A 93 -14.41 0.06 7.17
N ASN A 94 -13.95 -0.41 8.32
CA ASN A 94 -14.44 -1.68 8.88
C ASN A 94 -15.80 -1.51 9.53
N MET A 95 -16.45 -2.63 9.83
CA MET A 95 -17.76 -2.62 10.51
C MET A 95 -17.69 -2.10 11.96
N GLN A 96 -16.47 -1.92 12.50
CA GLN A 96 -16.21 -1.26 13.78
C GLN A 96 -16.10 0.27 13.67
N GLY A 97 -16.28 0.83 12.47
CA GLY A 97 -16.23 2.27 12.21
C GLY A 97 -14.83 2.87 12.23
N MET A 98 -13.79 2.06 12.03
CA MET A 98 -12.42 2.50 11.87
C MET A 98 -12.07 2.60 10.38
N MET A 99 -11.50 3.75 9.97
CA MET A 99 -11.00 3.96 8.62
C MET A 99 -9.79 3.06 8.35
N MET A 100 -9.87 2.30 7.27
CA MET A 100 -8.79 1.45 6.78
C MET A 100 -7.87 2.31 5.93
N LYS A 101 -6.82 2.85 6.55
CA LYS A 101 -5.77 3.55 5.84
C LYS A 101 -4.88 2.55 5.10
N ASN A 102 -4.34 2.96 3.96
CA ASN A 102 -3.24 2.24 3.32
C ASN A 102 -1.97 2.45 4.16
N TYR A 103 -1.18 1.39 4.33
CA TYR A 103 0.08 1.44 5.06
C TYR A 103 1.02 0.34 4.59
N VAL A 104 2.31 0.50 4.85
CA VAL A 104 3.29 -0.58 4.76
C VAL A 104 3.57 -1.14 6.15
N LYS A 105 3.85 -2.44 6.22
CA LYS A 105 4.12 -3.16 7.47
C LYS A 105 5.26 -4.14 7.26
N MET A 106 6.21 -4.16 8.18
CA MET A 106 7.21 -5.22 8.22
C MET A 106 6.57 -6.46 8.87
N LYS A 107 6.56 -7.59 8.15
CA LYS A 107 6.03 -8.86 8.64
C LYS A 107 7.01 -9.98 8.31
N ASP A 108 7.55 -10.63 9.34
CA ASP A 108 8.41 -11.81 9.22
C ASP A 108 9.61 -11.58 8.28
N GLY A 109 10.25 -10.41 8.40
CA GLY A 109 11.39 -10.02 7.58
C GLY A 109 11.04 -9.49 6.18
N LYS A 110 9.76 -9.44 5.82
CA LYS A 110 9.29 -8.97 4.50
C LYS A 110 8.43 -7.73 4.65
N MET A 111 8.64 -6.75 3.77
CA MET A 111 7.71 -5.63 3.68
C MET A 111 6.42 -6.04 2.99
N MET A 112 5.32 -5.71 3.65
CA MET A 112 3.97 -5.90 3.16
C MET A 112 3.34 -4.54 2.92
N MET A 113 2.58 -4.41 1.84
CA MET A 113 1.75 -3.26 1.55
C MET A 113 0.30 -3.63 1.79
N ILE A 114 -0.38 -2.81 2.58
CA ILE A 114 -1.82 -2.88 2.77
C ILE A 114 -2.43 -1.80 1.90
N LYS A 115 -3.04 -2.22 0.79
CA LYS A 115 -3.75 -1.34 -0.12
C LYS A 115 -5.16 -1.84 -0.26
N GLU A 116 -6.11 -0.94 -0.01
CA GLU A 116 -7.52 -1.30 -0.12
C GLU A 116 -7.93 -2.48 0.76
N GLY A 117 -7.30 -2.58 1.95
CA GLY A 117 -7.52 -3.70 2.86
C GLY A 117 -6.83 -5.01 2.46
N ASN A 118 -6.26 -5.08 1.25
CA ASN A 118 -5.53 -6.24 0.76
C ASN A 118 -4.07 -6.17 1.18
N MET A 119 -3.57 -7.27 1.73
CA MET A 119 -2.15 -7.43 2.07
C MET A 119 -1.40 -8.04 0.88
N MET A 120 -0.41 -7.33 0.38
CA MET A 120 0.45 -7.74 -0.72
C MET A 120 1.90 -7.68 -0.29
N MET A 121 2.75 -8.56 -0.79
CA MET A 121 4.19 -8.42 -0.60
C MET A 121 4.69 -7.23 -1.41
N MET A 122 5.59 -6.44 -0.84
CA MET A 122 6.23 -5.33 -1.52
C MET A 122 7.49 -5.84 -2.23
N ASP A 123 7.57 -5.62 -3.54
CA ASP A 123 8.64 -6.10 -4.42
C ASP A 123 9.57 -4.99 -4.92
N LYS A 124 9.11 -3.74 -4.86
CA LYS A 124 9.84 -2.55 -5.32
C LYS A 124 9.89 -1.48 -4.23
N GLU A 125 10.84 -0.57 -4.35
CA GLU A 125 10.86 0.61 -3.49
C GLU A 125 9.62 1.49 -3.71
N MET A 126 9.12 2.08 -2.64
CA MET A 126 7.98 2.98 -2.66
C MET A 126 8.36 4.32 -2.07
N LYS A 127 8.03 5.39 -2.80
CA LYS A 127 8.12 6.75 -2.30
C LYS A 127 6.83 7.13 -1.56
N MET A 128 6.97 7.53 -0.31
CA MET A 128 5.89 8.05 0.54
C MET A 128 5.61 9.52 0.23
N SER A 129 4.46 10.03 0.66
CA SER A 129 4.07 11.44 0.42
C SER A 129 5.06 12.44 1.02
N ASN A 130 5.63 12.15 2.19
CA ASN A 130 6.67 12.98 2.81
C ASN A 130 8.05 12.91 2.13
N GLY A 131 8.18 12.11 1.07
CA GLY A 131 9.42 11.91 0.31
C GLY A 131 10.35 10.85 0.89
N ALA A 132 9.97 10.14 1.96
CA ALA A 132 10.69 8.96 2.39
C ALA A 132 10.59 7.85 1.35
N MET A 133 11.66 7.06 1.19
CA MET A 133 11.71 5.88 0.34
C MET A 133 11.71 4.65 1.25
N VAL A 134 10.80 3.72 1.01
CA VAL A 134 10.72 2.44 1.71
C VAL A 134 11.14 1.32 0.75
N SER A 135 12.06 0.47 1.17
CA SER A 135 12.57 -0.65 0.37
C SER A 135 11.94 -1.99 0.81
N PRO A 136 11.88 -3.01 -0.07
CA PRO A 136 11.29 -4.33 0.24
C PRO A 136 11.88 -5.06 1.46
N ASN A 137 13.12 -4.75 1.83
CA ASN A 137 13.81 -5.30 3.00
C ASN A 137 13.52 -4.56 4.31
N GLY A 138 12.64 -3.56 4.29
CA GLY A 138 12.26 -2.78 5.48
C GLY A 138 13.15 -1.57 5.77
N MET A 139 14.11 -1.25 4.92
CA MET A 139 14.85 0.01 5.03
C MET A 139 13.95 1.19 4.66
N VAL A 140 13.98 2.25 5.46
CA VAL A 140 13.35 3.54 5.17
C VAL A 140 14.44 4.60 5.08
N LYS A 141 14.54 5.28 3.94
CA LYS A 141 15.41 6.44 3.72
C LYS A 141 14.55 7.71 3.73
N MET A 142 14.72 8.53 4.75
CA MET A 142 14.03 9.81 4.90
C MET A 142 14.52 10.83 3.85
N LYS A 143 13.71 11.86 3.58
CA LYS A 143 14.06 12.92 2.61
C LYS A 143 15.38 13.64 2.94
N ASN A 144 15.73 13.75 4.23
CA ASN A 144 16.98 14.34 4.70
C ASN A 144 18.20 13.38 4.62
N GLY A 145 18.03 12.19 4.06
CA GLY A 145 19.08 11.18 3.92
C GLY A 145 19.25 10.23 5.11
N LYS A 146 18.64 10.52 6.27
CA LYS A 146 18.66 9.62 7.43
C LYS A 146 17.96 8.30 7.09
N THR A 147 18.54 7.18 7.51
CA THR A 147 17.95 5.85 7.33
C THR A 147 17.47 5.26 8.66
N MET A 148 16.49 4.36 8.57
CA MET A 148 16.10 3.46 9.65
C MET A 148 15.66 2.11 9.09
N MET A 149 15.75 1.05 9.90
CA MET A 149 15.18 -0.26 9.58
C MET A 149 13.88 -0.46 10.33
N MET A 150 12.82 -0.82 9.62
CA MET A 150 11.55 -1.20 10.25
C MET A 150 11.70 -2.56 10.94
N LYS A 151 11.15 -2.67 12.15
CA LYS A 151 11.10 -3.92 12.93
C LYS A 151 9.82 -4.69 12.64
N ASN A 152 9.86 -6.00 12.84
CA ASN A 152 8.67 -6.85 12.65
C ASN A 152 7.47 -6.32 13.44
N GLY A 153 6.34 -6.13 12.76
CA GLY A 153 5.12 -5.59 13.33
C GLY A 153 4.95 -4.06 13.19
N GLU A 154 6.02 -3.31 12.93
CA GLU A 154 5.95 -1.86 12.72
C GLU A 154 5.19 -1.54 11.42
N LYS A 155 4.47 -0.42 11.46
CA LYS A 155 3.63 0.06 10.37
C LYS A 155 3.96 1.52 10.08
N MET A 156 3.93 1.89 8.81
CA MET A 156 4.08 3.25 8.33
C MET A 156 2.95 3.56 7.37
N ASP A 157 2.24 4.67 7.57
CA ASP A 157 1.20 5.10 6.65
C ASP A 157 1.79 5.63 5.32
N MET A 158 0.92 5.87 4.33
CA MET A 158 1.37 6.39 3.03
C MET A 158 1.87 7.85 3.10
N ASP A 159 1.60 8.56 4.20
CA ASP A 159 2.16 9.88 4.48
C ASP A 159 3.59 9.80 5.04
N GLY A 160 4.07 8.58 5.30
CA GLY A 160 5.40 8.28 5.80
C GLY A 160 5.53 8.49 7.31
N MET A 161 4.41 8.53 8.05
CA MET A 161 4.38 8.55 9.51
C MET A 161 4.29 7.12 10.06
N MET A 162 5.07 6.83 11.10
CA MET A 162 4.97 5.55 11.81
C MET A 162 3.63 5.51 12.55
N MET A 163 2.86 4.45 12.33
CA MET A 163 1.61 4.24 13.06
C MET A 163 1.91 3.63 14.41
N GLU A 164 1.29 4.16 15.47
CA GLU A 164 1.35 3.55 16.79
C GLU A 164 0.80 2.12 16.76
N LYS A 165 1.36 1.29 17.63
CA LYS A 165 0.96 -0.10 17.79
C LYS A 165 -0.48 -0.10 18.34
N MET A 166 -1.48 -0.17 17.47
CA MET A 166 -2.85 -0.46 17.91
C MET A 166 -2.82 -1.85 18.54
N GLU A 167 -2.81 -1.91 19.87
CA GLU A 167 -3.11 -3.13 20.60
C GLU A 167 -4.53 -3.53 20.20
N MET A 168 -4.62 -4.53 19.32
CA MET A 168 -5.87 -5.26 19.17
C MET A 168 -6.14 -5.89 20.52
N LYS A 169 -7.02 -5.27 21.32
CA LYS A 169 -7.63 -5.91 22.47
C LYS A 169 -8.23 -7.20 21.92
N LYS A 170 -7.55 -8.32 22.20
CA LYS A 170 -8.13 -9.64 21.94
C LYS A 170 -9.35 -9.69 22.84
N ASP A 171 -10.54 -9.66 22.24
CA ASP A 171 -11.75 -10.00 22.96
C ASP A 171 -11.51 -11.35 23.61
N LYS A 172 -11.41 -11.36 24.94
CA LYS A 172 -11.39 -12.59 25.72
C LYS A 172 -12.76 -13.22 25.47
N LYS A 173 -12.74 -14.38 24.81
CA LYS A 173 -13.90 -15.27 24.69
C LYS A 173 -14.49 -15.59 26.06
#